data_AF-A0A520GWU7-F1
#
_entry.id   AF-A0A520GWU7-F1
#
_cell.length_a   1.000
_cell.length_b   1.000
_cell.length_c   1.000
_cell.angle_alpha   90.00
_cell.angle_beta   90.00
_cell.angle_gamma   90.00
#
_symmetry.space_group_name_H-M   'P 1'
#
loop_
_entity.id
_entity.type
_entity.pdbx_description
1 polymer ?
#
loop_
_entity_poly.entity_id
_entity_poly.type
_entity_poly.pdbx_seq_one_letter_code
_entity_poly.pdbx_strand_id
1 'polypeptide(L)'
;MAGELDFSRRGVLAGGAGAAALAAVPAAHAQAPAPTTAPATMPVTLKVNGKSGTLDLDTRTTLLDTLREHWKLTGTKKGCDHGQCGACTVLVNGERINSCLSLAVMHQGDEITTIEGLGTPDKLHPMQAAFVRHD
;
A
#
# COMPACT_ATOMS: atom_id res chain seq x y z
N MET A 1 71.51 10.98 -38.50
CA MET A 1 71.37 12.38 -38.08
C MET A 1 69.91 12.63 -37.76
N ALA A 2 69.67 13.35 -36.67
CA ALA A 2 68.40 13.47 -35.95
C ALA A 2 67.19 13.88 -36.80
N GLY A 3 66.01 13.45 -36.33
CA GLY A 3 64.71 13.92 -36.80
C GLY A 3 63.67 13.62 -35.72
N GLU A 4 63.65 14.47 -34.70
CA GLU A 4 62.67 14.55 -33.62
C GLU A 4 61.23 14.36 -34.14
N LEU A 5 60.46 13.44 -33.56
CA LEU A 5 59.02 13.34 -33.84
C LEU A 5 58.33 14.53 -33.15
N ASP A 6 58.09 15.59 -33.91
CA ASP A 6 57.32 16.76 -33.51
C ASP A 6 55.86 16.37 -33.23
N PHE A 7 55.48 16.35 -31.95
CA PHE A 7 54.12 16.03 -31.49
C PHE A 7 53.16 17.19 -31.81
N SER A 8 52.74 17.28 -33.07
CA SER A 8 51.70 18.24 -33.47
C SER A 8 50.30 17.77 -33.05
N ARG A 9 49.43 18.73 -32.68
CA ARG A 9 48.01 18.51 -32.37
C ARG A 9 47.25 17.77 -33.48
N ARG A 10 47.72 17.85 -34.74
CA ARG A 10 47.16 17.09 -35.87
C ARG A 10 47.53 15.60 -35.85
N GLY A 11 48.67 15.22 -35.28
CA GLY A 11 49.09 13.82 -35.18
C GLY A 11 48.24 13.00 -34.20
N VAL A 12 47.71 13.65 -33.15
CA VAL A 12 46.82 13.02 -32.16
C VAL A 12 45.45 12.68 -32.77
N LEU A 13 44.96 13.48 -33.71
CA LEU A 13 43.68 13.24 -34.38
C LEU A 13 43.77 12.16 -35.48
N ALA A 14 44.95 11.93 -36.06
CA ALA A 14 45.17 10.89 -37.07
C ALA A 14 45.46 9.49 -36.47
N GLY A 15 45.79 9.40 -35.18
CA GLY A 15 46.18 8.15 -34.50
C GLY A 15 45.08 7.43 -33.71
N GLY A 16 43.84 7.92 -33.72
CA GLY A 16 42.74 7.39 -32.90
C GLY A 16 41.92 6.27 -33.56
N ALA A 17 42.55 5.28 -34.19
CA ALA A 17 41.87 4.12 -34.75
C ALA A 17 42.34 2.83 -34.06
N GLY A 18 41.47 2.27 -33.21
CA GLY A 18 41.62 0.94 -32.58
C GLY A 18 41.54 1.02 -31.05
N ALA A 19 40.65 0.34 -30.33
CA ALA A 19 39.80 -0.80 -30.65
C ALA A 19 38.38 -0.55 -30.10
N ALA A 20 37.35 -0.78 -30.92
CA ALA A 20 36.01 -0.99 -30.43
C ALA A 20 36.01 -2.34 -29.69
N ALA A 21 36.08 -2.31 -28.36
CA ALA A 21 35.83 -3.49 -27.55
C ALA A 21 34.37 -3.90 -27.78
N LEU A 22 34.16 -4.97 -28.56
CA LEU A 22 32.89 -5.70 -28.61
C LEU A 22 32.69 -6.37 -27.25
N ALA A 23 32.33 -5.59 -26.23
CA ALA A 23 31.80 -6.13 -25.00
C ALA A 23 30.46 -6.76 -25.36
N ALA A 24 30.42 -8.09 -25.46
CA ALA A 24 29.19 -8.84 -25.58
C ALA A 24 28.31 -8.48 -24.37
N VAL A 25 27.29 -7.66 -24.60
CA VAL A 25 26.28 -7.37 -23.58
C VAL A 25 25.58 -8.70 -23.33
N PRO A 26 25.65 -9.29 -22.13
CA PRO A 26 24.91 -10.51 -21.86
C PRO A 26 23.43 -10.18 -22.09
N ALA A 27 22.78 -10.97 -22.94
CA ALA A 27 21.34 -10.86 -23.13
C ALA A 27 20.69 -11.06 -21.76
N ALA A 28 20.15 -9.97 -21.20
CA ALA A 28 19.31 -10.03 -20.01
C ALA A 28 18.16 -10.97 -20.36
N HIS A 29 18.20 -12.20 -19.83
CA HIS A 29 17.08 -13.11 -19.96
C HIS A 29 15.94 -12.50 -19.17
N ALA A 30 14.97 -11.92 -19.87
CA ALA A 30 13.72 -11.51 -19.29
C ALA A 30 13.06 -12.76 -18.72
N GLN A 31 13.15 -12.92 -17.39
CA GLN A 31 12.52 -14.03 -16.72
C GLN A 31 11.01 -13.80 -16.75
N ALA A 32 10.28 -14.72 -17.35
CA ALA A 32 8.82 -14.64 -17.37
C ALA A 32 8.31 -14.57 -15.92
N PRO A 33 7.32 -13.70 -15.62
CA PRO A 33 6.78 -13.61 -14.27
C PRO A 33 6.24 -14.97 -13.85
N ALA A 34 6.61 -15.39 -12.64
CA ALA A 34 6.06 -16.60 -12.06
C ALA A 34 4.53 -16.50 -11.95
N PRO A 35 3.80 -17.62 -12.11
CA PRO A 35 2.35 -17.62 -11.94
C PRO A 35 2.00 -17.19 -10.51
N THR A 36 1.01 -16.31 -10.38
CA THR A 36 0.50 -15.88 -9.06
C THR A 36 -0.26 -17.02 -8.41
N THR A 37 0.15 -17.41 -7.20
CA THR A 37 -0.55 -18.43 -6.40
C THR A 37 -1.95 -17.96 -6.02
N ALA A 38 -2.89 -18.91 -5.88
CA ALA A 38 -4.24 -18.62 -5.41
C ALA A 38 -4.21 -17.95 -4.01
N PRO A 39 -5.18 -17.07 -3.70
CA PRO A 39 -5.37 -16.51 -2.36
C PRO A 39 -5.44 -17.57 -1.27
N ALA A 40 -4.69 -17.39 -0.18
CA ALA A 40 -4.89 -18.15 1.05
C ALA A 40 -5.99 -17.46 1.86
N THR A 41 -7.05 -18.19 2.21
CA THR A 41 -8.17 -17.68 3.03
C THR A 41 -8.16 -18.27 4.43
N MET A 42 -8.70 -17.50 5.40
CA MET A 42 -8.86 -17.91 6.78
C MET A 42 -10.16 -17.35 7.38
N PRO A 43 -10.84 -18.10 8.29
CA PRO A 43 -11.97 -17.57 9.04
C PRO A 43 -11.51 -16.54 10.08
N VAL A 44 -12.06 -15.34 10.01
CA VAL A 44 -11.79 -14.23 10.93
C VAL A 44 -13.08 -13.79 11.61
N THR A 45 -13.07 -13.71 12.94
CA THR A 45 -14.21 -13.21 13.73
C THR A 45 -13.91 -11.82 14.25
N LEU A 46 -14.82 -10.86 14.02
CA LEU A 46 -14.71 -9.48 14.51
C LEU A 46 -15.99 -9.09 15.27
N LYS A 47 -15.87 -8.18 16.24
CA LYS A 47 -17.02 -7.50 16.88
C LYS A 47 -17.06 -6.05 16.39
N VAL A 48 -17.87 -5.75 15.38
CA VAL A 48 -17.93 -4.43 14.75
C VAL A 48 -19.17 -3.66 15.23
N ASN A 49 -18.98 -2.49 15.83
CA ASN A 49 -20.04 -1.64 16.39
C ASN A 49 -20.98 -2.43 17.32
N GLY A 50 -20.43 -3.32 18.16
CA GLY A 50 -21.19 -4.18 19.06
C GLY A 50 -21.74 -5.48 18.45
N LYS A 51 -21.68 -5.67 17.12
CA LYS A 51 -22.16 -6.88 16.44
C LYS A 51 -21.01 -7.83 16.11
N SER A 52 -21.10 -9.08 16.57
CA SER A 52 -20.13 -10.13 16.23
C SER A 52 -20.46 -10.80 14.89
N GLY A 53 -19.41 -11.15 14.12
CA GLY A 53 -19.54 -11.85 12.85
C GLY A 53 -18.23 -12.50 12.41
N THR A 54 -18.35 -13.67 11.77
CA THR A 54 -17.22 -14.43 11.22
C THR A 54 -17.27 -14.42 9.69
N LEU A 55 -16.14 -14.18 9.05
CA LEU A 55 -15.97 -14.10 7.59
C LEU A 55 -14.78 -14.95 7.17
N ASP A 56 -14.87 -15.66 6.03
CA ASP A 56 -13.69 -16.27 5.40
C ASP A 56 -13.04 -15.24 4.48
N LEU A 57 -11.79 -14.86 4.77
CA LEU A 57 -11.10 -13.72 4.16
C LEU A 57 -9.75 -14.15 3.59
N ASP A 58 -9.35 -13.58 2.44
CA ASP A 58 -7.95 -13.59 2.00
C ASP A 58 -7.08 -12.99 3.10
N THR A 59 -5.97 -13.66 3.43
CA THR A 59 -5.04 -13.24 4.49
C THR A 59 -4.42 -11.86 4.24
N ARG A 60 -4.46 -11.35 3.01
CA ARG A 60 -3.99 -10.02 2.61
C ARG A 60 -5.06 -8.94 2.75
N THR A 61 -6.31 -9.29 3.03
CA THR A 61 -7.39 -8.32 3.15
C THR A 61 -7.14 -7.41 4.36
N THR A 62 -7.10 -6.10 4.11
CA THR A 62 -6.94 -5.09 5.15
C THR A 62 -8.19 -5.03 6.04
N LEU A 63 -8.05 -4.52 7.27
CA LEU A 63 -9.21 -4.23 8.11
C LEU A 63 -10.13 -3.21 7.43
N LEU A 64 -9.56 -2.24 6.72
CA LEU A 64 -10.31 -1.27 5.92
C LEU A 64 -11.24 -1.95 4.91
N ASP A 65 -10.68 -2.83 4.08
CA ASP A 65 -11.44 -3.50 3.03
C ASP A 65 -12.42 -4.53 3.61
N THR A 66 -12.09 -5.15 4.74
CA THR A 66 -13.01 -6.00 5.48
C THR A 66 -14.26 -5.23 5.92
N LEU A 67 -14.10 -4.04 6.49
CA LEU A 67 -15.22 -3.21 6.92
C LEU A 67 -16.08 -2.76 5.74
N ARG A 68 -15.43 -2.27 4.68
CA ARG A 68 -16.11 -1.68 3.53
C ARG A 68 -16.76 -2.72 2.62
N GLU A 69 -16.00 -3.75 2.24
CA GLU A 69 -16.38 -4.66 1.17
C GLU A 69 -17.07 -5.92 1.71
N HIS A 70 -16.80 -6.32 2.96
CA HIS A 70 -17.42 -7.52 3.54
C HIS A 70 -18.51 -7.19 4.56
N TRP A 71 -18.26 -6.27 5.51
CA TRP A 71 -19.28 -5.82 6.47
C TRP A 71 -20.25 -4.77 5.90
N LYS A 72 -19.94 -4.23 4.70
CA LYS A 72 -20.72 -3.18 4.02
C LYS A 72 -20.86 -1.88 4.82
N LEU A 73 -19.91 -1.61 5.71
CA LEU A 73 -19.77 -0.38 6.47
C LEU A 73 -18.82 0.56 5.73
N THR A 74 -19.39 1.42 4.90
CA THR A 74 -18.62 2.24 3.94
C THR A 74 -18.20 3.59 4.50
N GLY A 75 -18.55 3.91 5.75
CA GLY A 75 -18.22 5.15 6.43
C GLY A 75 -16.72 5.38 6.60
N THR A 76 -15.96 4.34 6.90
CA THR A 76 -14.49 4.39 6.86
C THR A 76 -14.00 4.45 5.41
N LYS A 77 -13.09 5.38 5.10
CA LYS A 77 -12.75 5.73 3.71
C LYS A 77 -11.35 5.26 3.30
N LYS A 78 -11.24 4.80 2.05
CA LYS A 78 -9.96 4.56 1.38
C LYS A 78 -9.55 5.84 0.65
N GLY A 79 -8.60 6.58 1.23
CA GLY A 79 -8.01 7.77 0.61
C GLY A 79 -6.72 7.44 -0.13
N CYS A 80 -5.65 7.16 0.62
CA CYS A 80 -4.31 6.89 0.07
C CYS A 80 -3.92 5.41 0.07
N ASP A 81 -4.53 4.56 0.90
CA ASP A 81 -4.15 3.15 1.14
C ASP A 81 -2.70 2.88 1.62
N HIS A 82 -1.96 3.95 1.97
CA HIS A 82 -0.57 3.88 2.45
C HIS A 82 -0.34 4.57 3.81
N GLY A 83 -1.40 4.75 4.62
CA GLY A 83 -1.32 5.34 5.97
C GLY A 83 -0.99 6.84 6.04
N GLN A 84 -1.03 7.56 4.93
CA GLN A 84 -0.63 8.98 4.86
C GLN A 84 -1.77 9.95 5.23
N CYS A 85 -3.03 9.62 4.95
CA CYS A 85 -4.15 10.57 5.04
C CYS A 85 -5.05 10.43 6.29
N GLY A 86 -5.02 9.29 6.99
CA GLY A 86 -5.90 9.04 8.14
C GLY A 86 -7.40 8.85 7.81
N ALA A 87 -7.83 8.93 6.54
CA ALA A 87 -9.25 8.75 6.16
C ALA A 87 -9.83 7.36 6.52
N CYS A 88 -8.94 6.39 6.78
CA CYS A 88 -9.28 5.03 7.17
C CYS A 88 -9.24 4.79 8.69
N THR A 89 -9.15 5.85 9.50
CA THR A 89 -9.06 5.69 10.96
C THR A 89 -10.32 5.03 11.53
N VAL A 90 -10.10 4.02 12.37
CA VAL A 90 -11.11 3.32 13.19
C VAL A 90 -10.55 3.13 14.60
N LEU A 91 -11.41 2.75 15.55
CA LEU A 91 -10.96 2.32 16.88
C LEU A 91 -10.92 0.79 16.94
N VAL A 92 -9.81 0.23 17.40
CA VAL A 92 -9.66 -1.19 17.73
C VAL A 92 -9.41 -1.29 19.21
N ASN A 93 -10.30 -1.95 19.94
CA ASN A 93 -10.26 -2.06 21.40
C ASN A 93 -10.09 -0.68 22.09
N GLY A 94 -10.67 0.37 21.51
CA GLY A 94 -10.59 1.76 21.98
C GLY A 94 -9.40 2.56 21.47
N GLU A 95 -8.40 1.94 20.85
CA GLU A 95 -7.23 2.64 20.29
C GLU A 95 -7.44 2.99 18.81
N ARG A 96 -7.10 4.23 18.42
CA ARG A 96 -7.21 4.66 17.02
C ARG A 96 -6.07 4.09 16.18
N ILE A 97 -6.38 3.48 15.03
CA ILE A 97 -5.39 2.99 14.07
C ILE A 97 -5.77 3.34 12.63
N ASN A 98 -4.80 3.33 11.72
CA ASN A 98 -5.05 3.36 10.28
C ASN A 98 -5.38 1.95 9.77
N SER A 99 -6.66 1.67 9.52
CA SER A 99 -7.11 0.32 9.13
C SER A 99 -6.59 -0.18 7.78
N CYS A 100 -6.10 0.71 6.90
CA CYS A 100 -5.45 0.31 5.64
C CYS A 100 -4.09 -0.37 5.82
N LEU A 101 -3.43 -0.16 6.96
CA LEU A 101 -2.11 -0.75 7.25
C LEU A 101 -2.19 -1.91 8.25
N SER A 102 -3.38 -2.44 8.51
CA SER A 102 -3.56 -3.62 9.36
C SER A 102 -4.38 -4.68 8.63
N LEU A 103 -3.97 -5.94 8.75
CA LEU A 103 -4.67 -7.07 8.13
C LEU A 103 -5.81 -7.54 9.02
N ALA A 104 -6.94 -7.93 8.43
CA ALA A 104 -8.10 -8.37 9.20
C ALA A 104 -7.81 -9.60 10.06
N VAL A 105 -6.97 -10.52 9.55
CA VAL A 105 -6.54 -11.72 10.27
C VAL A 105 -5.77 -11.45 11.56
N MET A 106 -5.21 -10.24 11.72
CA MET A 106 -4.51 -9.83 12.95
C MET A 106 -5.47 -9.46 14.09
N HIS A 107 -6.76 -9.29 13.78
CA HIS A 107 -7.77 -8.72 14.68
C HIS A 107 -8.79 -9.77 15.15
N GLN A 108 -8.38 -11.03 15.24
CA GLN A 108 -9.27 -12.12 15.66
C GLN A 108 -9.88 -11.84 17.04
N GLY A 109 -11.20 -11.66 17.07
CA GLY A 109 -11.98 -11.39 18.28
C GLY A 109 -11.99 -9.93 18.73
N ASP A 110 -11.28 -9.03 18.06
CA ASP A 110 -11.18 -7.62 18.46
C ASP A 110 -12.51 -6.88 18.30
N GLU A 111 -12.68 -5.84 19.12
CA GLU A 111 -13.79 -4.90 19.04
C GLU A 111 -13.41 -3.70 18.16
N ILE A 112 -14.17 -3.48 17.09
CA ILE A 112 -13.93 -2.43 16.10
C ILE A 112 -15.07 -1.42 16.17
N THR A 113 -14.75 -0.15 16.37
CA THR A 113 -15.72 0.96 16.27
C THR A 113 -15.40 1.81 15.05
N THR A 114 -16.41 1.94 14.18
CA THR A 114 -16.39 2.76 12.96
C THR A 114 -17.21 4.03 13.15
N ILE A 115 -17.26 4.91 12.15
CA ILE A 115 -18.05 6.15 12.23
C ILE A 115 -19.55 5.85 12.40
N GLU A 116 -20.05 4.78 11.78
CA GLU A 116 -21.42 4.30 11.92
C GLU A 116 -21.73 3.85 13.35
N GLY A 117 -20.72 3.43 14.11
CA GLY A 117 -20.86 3.04 15.52
C GLY A 117 -20.99 4.23 16.48
N LEU A 118 -20.59 5.44 16.07
CA LEU A 118 -20.66 6.63 16.93
C LEU A 118 -22.06 7.24 16.95
N GLY A 119 -22.75 7.23 15.82
CA GLY A 119 -24.08 7.83 15.69
C GLY A 119 -24.62 7.73 14.28
N THR A 120 -25.89 8.08 14.15
CA THR A 120 -26.66 8.05 12.90
C THR A 120 -27.24 9.45 12.62
N PRO A 121 -27.74 9.74 11.40
CA PRO A 121 -28.38 11.02 11.11
C PRO A 121 -29.51 11.38 12.09
N ASP A 122 -30.28 10.39 12.56
CA ASP A 122 -31.39 10.60 13.50
C ASP A 122 -30.92 10.78 14.95
N LYS A 123 -29.70 10.32 15.28
CA LYS A 123 -29.11 10.39 16.61
C LYS A 123 -27.61 10.59 16.50
N LEU A 124 -27.22 11.85 16.33
CA LEU A 124 -25.82 12.25 16.21
C LEU A 124 -25.08 12.09 17.55
N HIS A 125 -23.83 11.61 17.47
CA HIS A 125 -22.88 11.76 18.55
C HIS A 125 -22.61 13.26 18.82
N PRO A 126 -22.32 13.70 20.07
CA PRO A 126 -22.00 15.10 20.35
C PRO A 126 -20.90 15.68 19.44
N MET A 127 -19.90 14.88 19.10
CA MET A 127 -18.85 15.27 18.15
C MET A 127 -19.39 15.46 16.72
N GLN A 128 -20.21 14.54 16.22
CA GLN A 128 -20.81 14.67 14.88
C GLN A 128 -21.70 15.93 14.80
N ALA A 129 -22.51 16.19 15.83
CA ALA A 129 -23.33 17.40 15.91
C ALA A 129 -22.49 18.69 15.98
N ALA A 130 -21.32 18.65 16.62
CA ALA A 130 -20.40 19.77 16.64
C ALA A 130 -19.81 20.06 15.26
N PHE A 131 -19.36 19.05 14.52
CA PHE A 131 -18.87 19.22 13.13
C PHE A 131 -19.96 19.86 12.24
N VAL A 132 -21.19 19.33 12.23
CA VAL A 132 -22.29 19.92 11.45
C VAL A 132 -22.54 21.40 11.78
N ARG A 133 -22.35 21.81 13.05
CA ARG A 133 -22.51 23.20 13.47
C ARG A 133 -21.38 24.12 12.98
N HIS A 134 -20.20 23.56 12.71
CA HIS A 134 -18.96 24.30 12.50
C HIS A 134 -18.25 24.04 11.15
N ASP A 135 -18.89 23.30 10.23
CA ASP A 135 -18.35 22.87 8.93
C ASP A 135 -17.27 21.76 9.03
#